data_AF-A0A5B6U5U2-F1
#
_entry.id   AF-A0A5B6U5U2-F1
#
_cell.length_a   1.000
_cell.length_b   1.000
_cell.length_c   1.000
_cell.angle_alpha   90.00
_cell.angle_beta   90.00
_cell.angle_gamma   90.00
#
_symmetry.space_group_name_H-M   'P 1'
#
loop_
_entity.id
_entity.type
_entity.pdbx_description
1 polymer ?
#
loop_
_entity_poly.entity_id
_entity_poly.type
_entity_poly.pdbx_seq_one_letter_code
_entity_poly.pdbx_strand_id
1 'polypeptide(L)'
;MFSWSNCSAMKQFDLLLVRLKLPTFCVGKSMDDKSKSSTQKGTFDGSRKDINAAIDRIREFTGTKIIFWDLREPFIENLYKPSVSQSRLEAVIEPLDVELNQLCDIIVEPLRDRVVTSLLQASLEGLLRVLLDGGPSRVFYPTDAKLLEEDLEILKEFFISGGDGLPRGVVENQVARVRLVVKLHGLETRELVEDLRSSSGKLGADNQTLLRILCHRADSEASQFVKKQYKIPKSSA
;
A
#
# COMPACT_ATOMS: atom_id res chain seq x y z
N MET A 1 -4.40 9.43 -44.33
CA MET A 1 -2.98 9.24 -43.98
C MET A 1 -2.57 10.41 -43.09
N PHE A 2 -2.83 10.31 -41.78
CA PHE A 2 -2.42 11.33 -40.81
C PHE A 2 -1.50 10.68 -39.79
N SER A 3 -0.27 11.20 -39.75
CA SER A 3 0.81 10.83 -38.85
C SER A 3 0.42 11.17 -37.42
N TRP A 4 0.26 10.15 -36.57
CA TRP A 4 0.26 10.31 -35.12
C TRP A 4 1.71 10.23 -34.65
N SER A 5 2.35 11.38 -34.53
CA SER A 5 3.58 11.51 -33.78
C SER A 5 3.52 12.81 -32.99
N ASN A 6 3.62 12.65 -31.67
CA ASN A 6 3.77 13.63 -30.61
C ASN A 6 2.51 14.10 -29.87
N CYS A 7 2.62 13.99 -28.54
CA CYS A 7 1.87 14.69 -27.49
C CYS A 7 0.52 14.10 -27.01
N SER A 8 0.52 12.84 -26.56
CA SER A 8 -0.49 12.35 -25.60
C SER A 8 0.07 12.22 -24.17
N ALA A 9 1.32 11.77 -24.02
CA ALA A 9 1.93 11.54 -22.71
C ALA A 9 2.11 12.82 -21.86
N MET A 10 2.50 13.96 -22.46
CA MET A 10 2.67 15.23 -21.71
C MET A 10 1.34 15.82 -21.24
N LYS A 11 0.27 15.72 -22.03
CA LYS A 11 -1.06 16.24 -21.65
C LYS A 11 -1.67 15.44 -20.50
N GLN A 12 -1.44 14.13 -20.47
CA GLN A 12 -1.86 13.28 -19.35
C GLN A 12 -1.02 13.50 -18.10
N PHE A 13 0.28 13.76 -18.26
CA PHE A 13 1.14 14.14 -17.14
C PHE A 13 0.67 15.44 -16.51
N ASP A 14 0.34 16.46 -17.30
CA ASP A 14 -0.21 17.73 -16.80
C ASP A 14 -1.57 17.53 -16.11
N LEU A 15 -2.46 16.68 -16.63
CA LEU A 15 -3.76 16.39 -16.00
C LEU A 15 -3.61 15.65 -14.66
N LEU A 16 -2.66 14.71 -14.58
CA LEU A 16 -2.30 13.96 -13.39
C LEU A 16 -1.64 14.89 -12.35
N LEU A 17 -0.75 15.79 -12.76
CA LEU A 17 -0.12 16.80 -11.89
C LEU A 17 -1.13 17.80 -11.33
N VAL A 18 -2.05 18.29 -12.16
CA VAL A 18 -3.09 19.26 -11.78
C VAL A 18 -4.04 18.67 -10.73
N ARG A 19 -4.42 17.38 -10.84
CA ARG A 19 -5.26 16.70 -9.84
C ARG A 19 -4.51 16.24 -8.59
N LEU A 20 -3.23 15.89 -8.69
CA LEU A 20 -2.39 15.51 -7.54
C LEU A 20 -1.91 16.72 -6.72
N LYS A 21 -2.29 17.97 -7.08
CA LYS A 21 -1.79 19.23 -6.49
C LYS A 21 -0.26 19.30 -6.41
N LEU A 22 0.44 18.67 -7.36
CA LEU A 22 1.89 18.75 -7.45
C LEU A 22 2.27 20.00 -8.26
N PRO A 23 3.34 20.73 -7.90
CA PRO A 23 3.78 21.90 -8.65
C PRO A 23 4.13 21.51 -10.08
N THR A 24 3.50 22.17 -11.06
CA THR A 24 3.71 21.97 -12.49
C THR A 24 5.14 22.35 -12.89
N PHE A 25 5.88 21.42 -13.49
CA PHE A 25 7.23 21.69 -13.99
C PHE A 25 7.14 22.31 -15.39
N CYS A 26 7.21 23.64 -15.47
CA CYS A 26 7.30 24.35 -16.74
C CYS A 26 8.71 24.18 -17.34
N VAL A 27 8.86 23.31 -18.34
CA VAL A 27 10.09 23.25 -19.14
C VAL A 27 10.05 24.38 -20.17
N GLY A 28 10.85 25.42 -19.94
CA GLY A 28 11.06 26.51 -20.89
C GLY A 28 11.75 26.02 -22.16
N LYS A 29 11.18 26.33 -23.34
CA LYS A 29 11.83 26.13 -24.63
C LYS A 29 12.90 27.19 -24.85
N SER A 30 14.15 26.75 -25.03
CA SER A 30 15.15 27.55 -25.74
C SER A 30 15.29 26.99 -27.15
N MET A 31 15.03 27.83 -28.16
CA MET A 31 15.31 27.54 -29.57
C MET A 31 16.59 28.29 -29.94
N ASP A 32 17.59 27.58 -30.46
CA ASP A 32 18.56 28.16 -31.38
C ASP A 32 18.99 27.12 -32.42
N ASP A 33 19.14 27.60 -33.64
CA ASP A 33 19.00 26.86 -34.88
C ASP A 33 20.36 26.53 -35.54
N LYS A 34 20.35 25.51 -36.43
CA LYS A 34 21.40 25.01 -37.37
C LYS A 34 22.44 23.98 -36.88
N SER A 35 22.32 22.75 -37.41
CA SER A 35 23.17 22.24 -38.52
C SER A 35 22.95 20.73 -38.80
N LYS A 36 23.35 20.29 -40.00
CA LYS A 36 22.89 19.10 -40.73
C LYS A 36 23.43 17.74 -40.25
N SER A 37 22.53 16.76 -40.37
CA SER A 37 22.70 15.32 -40.71
C SER A 37 23.55 14.39 -39.83
N SER A 38 22.97 13.21 -39.59
CA SER A 38 23.66 11.98 -39.18
C SER A 38 24.13 11.94 -37.72
N THR A 39 23.17 11.86 -36.78
CA THR A 39 23.12 10.93 -35.62
C THR A 39 21.94 11.36 -34.71
N GLN A 40 20.69 11.28 -35.20
CA GLN A 40 19.50 11.64 -34.41
C GLN A 40 18.97 10.48 -33.54
N LYS A 41 19.73 9.39 -33.39
CA LYS A 41 19.25 8.18 -32.70
C LYS A 41 19.44 8.18 -31.18
N GLY A 42 20.00 9.25 -30.59
CA GLY A 42 20.23 9.34 -29.15
C GLY A 42 20.15 10.72 -28.49
N THR A 43 19.73 11.77 -29.22
CA THR A 43 19.73 13.16 -28.73
C THR A 43 18.74 13.40 -27.57
N PHE A 44 17.74 12.54 -27.39
CA PHE A 44 16.72 12.67 -26.34
C PHE A 44 16.71 11.50 -25.33
N ASP A 45 17.72 10.64 -25.35
CA ASP A 45 17.70 9.43 -24.51
C ASP A 45 17.77 9.78 -23.02
N GLY A 46 18.50 10.83 -22.65
CA GLY A 46 18.48 11.39 -21.29
C GLY A 46 17.08 11.85 -20.87
N SER A 47 16.44 12.70 -21.68
CA SER A 47 15.09 13.19 -21.40
C SER A 47 14.05 12.06 -21.32
N ARG A 48 14.14 11.04 -22.19
CA ARG A 48 13.26 9.87 -22.14
C ARG A 48 13.45 9.08 -20.84
N LYS A 49 14.70 8.91 -20.41
CA LYS A 49 15.02 8.24 -19.14
C LYS A 49 14.44 9.02 -17.95
N ASP A 50 14.60 10.33 -17.93
CA ASP A 50 14.10 11.19 -16.84
C ASP A 50 12.56 11.20 -16.79
N ILE A 51 11.90 11.26 -17.96
CA ILE A 51 10.43 11.16 -18.05
C ILE A 51 9.94 9.81 -17.53
N ASN A 52 10.56 8.71 -17.92
CA ASN A 52 10.17 7.38 -17.42
C ASN A 52 10.38 7.27 -15.90
N ALA A 53 11.48 7.80 -15.36
CA ALA A 53 11.70 7.84 -13.92
C ALA A 53 10.66 8.71 -13.19
N ALA A 54 10.21 9.81 -13.80
CA ALA A 54 9.13 10.63 -13.25
C ALA A 54 7.78 9.90 -13.27
N ILE A 55 7.47 9.18 -14.36
CA ILE A 55 6.28 8.33 -14.47
C ILE A 55 6.28 7.26 -13.37
N ASP A 56 7.41 6.57 -13.15
CA ASP A 56 7.53 5.55 -12.12
C ASP A 56 7.31 6.13 -10.71
N ARG A 57 7.80 7.35 -10.44
CA ARG A 57 7.55 8.04 -9.16
C ARG A 57 6.10 8.44 -8.97
N ILE A 58 5.45 9.00 -9.99
CA ILE A 58 4.03 9.40 -9.87
C ILE A 58 3.15 8.17 -9.68
N ARG A 59 3.46 7.07 -10.36
CA ARG A 59 2.80 5.78 -10.16
C ARG A 59 2.82 5.38 -8.68
N GLU A 60 4.00 5.33 -8.07
CA GLU A 60 4.17 4.95 -6.65
C GLU A 60 3.46 5.92 -5.69
N PHE A 61 3.58 7.22 -5.97
CA PHE A 61 2.94 8.27 -5.19
C PHE A 61 1.40 8.18 -5.24
N THR A 62 0.82 7.81 -6.39
CA THR A 62 -0.64 7.83 -6.58
C THR A 62 -1.34 6.83 -5.66
N GLY A 63 -0.85 5.59 -5.59
CA GLY A 63 -1.40 4.59 -4.66
C GLY A 63 -1.28 5.04 -3.21
N THR A 64 -0.13 5.61 -2.84
CA THR A 64 0.12 6.11 -1.48
C THR A 64 -0.82 7.26 -1.12
N LYS A 65 -1.02 8.23 -2.03
CA LYS A 65 -1.96 9.35 -1.82
C LYS A 65 -3.38 8.82 -1.62
N ILE A 66 -3.84 7.90 -2.48
CA ILE A 66 -5.19 7.36 -2.40
C ILE A 66 -5.41 6.72 -1.02
N ILE A 67 -4.52 5.85 -0.56
CA ILE A 67 -4.72 5.12 0.70
C ILE A 67 -4.50 5.99 1.95
N PHE A 68 -3.43 6.77 1.98
CA PHE A 68 -3.02 7.49 3.19
C PHE A 68 -3.58 8.92 3.29
N TRP A 69 -4.14 9.45 2.20
CA TRP A 69 -4.74 10.78 2.18
C TRP A 69 -6.22 10.73 1.83
N ASP A 70 -6.58 10.22 0.64
CA ASP A 70 -7.95 10.29 0.14
C ASP A 70 -8.89 9.33 0.91
N LEU A 71 -8.42 8.12 1.19
CA LEU A 71 -9.10 7.08 1.97
C LEU A 71 -8.60 7.01 3.42
N ARG A 72 -7.95 8.07 3.91
CA ARG A 72 -7.36 8.10 5.26
C ARG A 72 -8.39 7.78 6.34
N GLU A 73 -9.56 8.41 6.29
CA GLU A 73 -10.60 8.19 7.29
C GLU A 73 -11.14 6.74 7.28
N PRO A 74 -11.72 6.22 6.18
CA PRO A 74 -12.26 4.87 6.16
C PRO A 74 -11.19 3.78 6.34
N PHE A 75 -10.01 3.94 5.71
CA PHE A 75 -8.96 2.92 5.70
C PHE A 75 -8.03 3.02 6.90
N ILE A 76 -7.41 4.19 7.14
CA ILE A 76 -6.34 4.32 8.14
C ILE A 76 -6.88 4.64 9.53
N GLU A 77 -7.98 5.38 9.67
CA GLU A 77 -8.49 5.83 10.97
C GLU A 77 -9.58 4.93 11.56
N ASN A 78 -10.43 4.34 10.70
CA ASN A 78 -11.63 3.62 11.14
C ASN A 78 -11.57 2.09 11.00
N LEU A 79 -10.79 1.55 10.05
CA LEU A 79 -10.67 0.10 9.88
C LEU A 79 -10.23 -0.58 11.20
N TYR A 80 -10.98 -1.60 11.63
CA TYR A 80 -10.81 -2.37 12.88
C TYR A 80 -10.90 -1.55 14.17
N LYS A 81 -11.45 -0.34 14.13
CA LYS A 81 -11.68 0.49 15.31
C LYS A 81 -13.17 0.49 15.67
N PRO A 82 -13.57 0.08 16.89
CA PRO A 82 -12.71 -0.30 18.02
C PRO A 82 -12.32 -1.80 18.03
N SER A 83 -12.92 -2.62 17.16
CA SER A 83 -12.62 -4.05 17.02
C SER A 83 -12.78 -4.52 15.57
N VAL A 84 -12.20 -5.69 15.25
CA VAL A 84 -12.29 -6.28 13.90
C VAL A 84 -13.75 -6.53 13.51
N SER A 85 -14.54 -7.15 14.38
CA SER A 85 -15.93 -7.54 14.09
C SER A 85 -16.88 -6.36 13.87
N GLN A 86 -16.57 -5.17 14.40
CA GLN A 86 -17.44 -3.99 14.29
C GLN A 86 -17.10 -3.09 13.10
N SER A 87 -15.85 -3.08 12.65
CA SER A 87 -15.36 -2.19 11.60
C SER A 87 -14.50 -2.97 10.62
N ARG A 88 -15.17 -3.80 9.81
CA ARG A 88 -14.53 -4.73 8.87
C ARG A 88 -14.04 -4.05 7.59
N LEU A 89 -13.19 -4.75 6.83
CA LEU A 89 -12.62 -4.25 5.58
C LEU A 89 -13.67 -3.98 4.50
N GLU A 90 -14.81 -4.66 4.49
CA GLU A 90 -15.86 -4.45 3.48
C GLU A 90 -16.28 -2.98 3.36
N ALA A 91 -16.23 -2.22 4.46
CA ALA A 91 -16.54 -0.78 4.48
C ALA A 91 -15.58 0.08 3.64
N VAL A 92 -14.37 -0.41 3.32
CA VAL A 92 -13.38 0.31 2.50
C VAL A 92 -13.42 -0.09 1.02
N ILE A 93 -14.14 -1.15 0.65
CA ILE A 93 -14.15 -1.69 -0.71
C ILE A 93 -14.83 -0.74 -1.70
N GLU A 94 -16.01 -0.23 -1.38
CA GLU A 94 -16.71 0.74 -2.24
C GLU A 94 -15.91 2.05 -2.40
N PRO A 95 -15.38 2.68 -1.34
CA PRO A 95 -14.47 3.83 -1.50
C PRO A 95 -13.24 3.53 -2.37
N LEU A 96 -12.65 2.34 -2.23
CA LEU A 96 -11.50 1.92 -3.02
C LEU A 96 -11.86 1.73 -4.51
N ASP A 97 -13.02 1.16 -4.80
CA ASP A 97 -13.54 1.01 -6.16
C ASP A 97 -13.78 2.35 -6.84
N VAL A 98 -14.36 3.32 -6.12
CA VAL A 98 -14.59 4.68 -6.63
C VAL A 98 -13.26 5.34 -7.03
N GLU A 99 -12.23 5.25 -6.18
CA GLU A 99 -10.91 5.81 -6.49
C GLU A 99 -10.22 5.06 -7.63
N LEU A 100 -10.33 3.73 -7.68
CA LEU A 100 -9.76 2.91 -8.75
C LEU A 100 -10.40 3.21 -10.11
N ASN A 101 -11.71 3.38 -10.17
CA ASN A 101 -12.43 3.73 -11.40
C ASN A 101 -12.02 5.10 -11.93
N GLN A 102 -11.97 6.11 -11.06
CA GLN A 102 -11.47 7.45 -11.43
C GLN A 102 -10.03 7.41 -11.93
N LEU A 103 -9.21 6.54 -11.36
CA LEU A 103 -7.82 6.34 -11.75
C LEU A 103 -7.74 5.66 -13.13
N CYS A 104 -8.58 4.67 -13.40
CA CYS A 104 -8.64 3.99 -14.70
C CYS A 104 -9.11 4.92 -15.82
N ASP A 105 -10.03 5.86 -15.56
CA ASP A 105 -10.53 6.82 -16.55
C ASP A 105 -9.45 7.75 -17.13
N ILE A 106 -8.35 7.98 -16.39
CA ILE A 106 -7.30 8.91 -16.78
C ILE A 106 -6.01 8.21 -17.27
N ILE A 107 -5.85 6.93 -16.96
CA ILE A 107 -4.64 6.15 -17.27
C ILE A 107 -4.73 5.55 -18.67
N VAL A 108 -3.59 5.49 -19.35
CA VAL A 108 -3.45 4.74 -20.61
C VAL A 108 -3.24 3.25 -20.35
N GLU A 109 -3.83 2.41 -21.20
CA GLU A 109 -3.80 0.95 -21.10
C GLU A 109 -2.41 0.35 -20.72
N PRO A 110 -1.27 0.76 -21.32
CA PRO A 110 0.03 0.18 -20.99
C PRO A 110 0.51 0.44 -19.55
N LEU A 111 -0.10 1.39 -18.83
CA LEU A 111 0.23 1.76 -17.46
C LEU A 111 -0.80 1.26 -16.44
N ARG A 112 -1.96 0.72 -16.88
CA ARG A 112 -3.06 0.26 -16.02
C ARG A 112 -2.55 -0.69 -14.93
N ASP A 113 -2.02 -1.85 -15.32
CA ASP A 113 -1.56 -2.87 -14.37
C ASP A 113 -0.48 -2.35 -13.43
N ARG A 114 0.38 -1.46 -13.93
CA ARG A 114 1.44 -0.85 -13.12
C ARG A 114 0.84 0.00 -12.01
N VAL A 115 -0.10 0.88 -12.34
CA VAL A 115 -0.73 1.76 -11.36
C VAL A 115 -1.63 0.98 -10.41
N VAL A 116 -2.43 0.03 -10.90
CA VAL A 116 -3.25 -0.85 -10.05
C VAL A 116 -2.38 -1.66 -9.09
N THR A 117 -1.23 -2.18 -9.55
CA THR A 117 -0.25 -2.85 -8.67
C THR A 117 0.27 -1.90 -7.59
N SER A 118 0.50 -0.63 -7.92
CA SER A 118 0.94 0.36 -6.92
C SER A 118 -0.15 0.65 -5.89
N LEU A 119 -1.42 0.66 -6.30
CA LEU A 119 -2.54 0.83 -5.38
C LEU A 119 -2.70 -0.40 -4.48
N LEU A 120 -2.55 -1.61 -5.02
CA LEU A 120 -2.50 -2.85 -4.23
C LEU A 120 -1.39 -2.78 -3.18
N GLN A 121 -0.17 -2.40 -3.57
CA GLN A 121 0.97 -2.27 -2.64
C GLN A 121 0.68 -1.26 -1.54
N ALA A 122 0.14 -0.09 -1.88
CA ALA A 122 -0.24 0.92 -0.90
C ALA A 122 -1.36 0.43 0.03
N SER A 123 -2.33 -0.33 -0.48
CA SER A 123 -3.43 -0.90 0.30
C SER A 123 -2.92 -1.92 1.32
N LEU A 124 -1.98 -2.79 0.91
CA LEU A 124 -1.35 -3.78 1.77
C LEU A 124 -0.46 -3.13 2.84
N GLU A 125 0.29 -2.08 2.49
CA GLU A 125 1.08 -1.32 3.48
C GLU A 125 0.18 -0.54 4.43
N GLY A 126 -0.94 0.01 3.94
CA GLY A 126 -1.99 0.62 4.77
C GLY A 126 -2.59 -0.38 5.76
N LEU A 127 -2.89 -1.60 5.30
CA LEU A 127 -3.39 -2.68 6.15
C LEU A 127 -2.35 -3.12 7.19
N LEU A 128 -1.08 -3.26 6.82
CA LEU A 128 0.00 -3.53 7.77
C LEU A 128 0.11 -2.44 8.83
N ARG A 129 0.02 -1.16 8.44
CA ARG A 129 -0.01 -0.04 9.39
C ARG A 129 -1.20 -0.15 10.34
N VAL A 130 -2.38 -0.50 9.85
CA VAL A 130 -3.57 -0.69 10.72
C VAL A 130 -3.36 -1.83 11.72
N LEU A 131 -2.76 -2.94 11.29
CA LEU A 131 -2.55 -4.13 12.12
C LEU A 131 -1.42 -3.96 13.16
N LEU A 132 -0.32 -3.30 12.77
CA LEU A 132 0.91 -3.24 13.57
C LEU A 132 1.11 -1.90 14.28
N ASP A 133 0.60 -0.80 13.72
CA ASP A 133 0.87 0.57 14.15
C ASP A 133 -0.44 1.40 14.25
N GLY A 134 -1.57 0.72 14.44
CA GLY A 134 -2.92 1.29 14.38
C GLY A 134 -3.34 2.13 15.61
N GLY A 135 -2.45 2.31 16.58
CA GLY A 135 -2.71 3.05 17.81
C GLY A 135 -3.57 2.31 18.85
N PRO A 136 -3.74 2.88 20.05
CA PRO A 136 -4.34 2.18 21.20
C PRO A 136 -5.86 1.98 21.11
N SER A 137 -6.52 2.65 20.17
CA SER A 137 -7.97 2.48 19.94
C SER A 137 -8.33 1.20 19.17
N ARG A 138 -7.32 0.43 18.75
CA ARG A 138 -7.47 -0.86 18.09
C ARG A 138 -6.93 -1.95 18.99
N VAL A 139 -7.75 -2.96 19.18
CA VAL A 139 -7.48 -4.07 20.07
C VAL A 139 -7.78 -5.36 19.31
N PHE A 140 -6.80 -6.26 19.27
CA PHE A 140 -6.91 -7.54 18.56
C PHE A 140 -6.93 -8.71 19.54
N TYR A 141 -7.75 -9.70 19.23
CA TYR A 141 -7.82 -10.98 19.93
C TYR A 141 -7.31 -12.10 19.02
N PRO A 142 -6.74 -13.20 19.57
CA PRO A 142 -6.39 -14.36 18.75
C PRO A 142 -7.56 -14.92 17.92
N THR A 143 -8.79 -14.77 18.41
CA THR A 143 -10.02 -15.17 17.73
C THR A 143 -10.33 -14.33 16.48
N ASP A 144 -9.76 -13.14 16.34
CA ASP A 144 -10.01 -12.26 15.19
C ASP A 144 -9.30 -12.75 13.92
N ALA A 145 -8.32 -13.66 14.04
CA ALA A 145 -7.50 -14.13 12.92
C ALA A 145 -8.34 -14.67 11.74
N LYS A 146 -9.48 -15.30 12.03
CA LYS A 146 -10.39 -15.78 10.99
C LYS A 146 -11.01 -14.62 10.20
N LEU A 147 -11.49 -13.58 10.90
CA LEU A 147 -12.10 -12.41 10.26
C LEU A 147 -11.06 -11.60 9.48
N LEU A 148 -9.83 -11.50 10.00
CA LEU A 148 -8.72 -10.84 9.33
C LEU A 148 -8.31 -11.57 8.04
N GLU A 149 -8.32 -12.92 8.02
CA GLU A 149 -8.05 -13.68 6.80
C GLU A 149 -9.19 -13.54 5.78
N GLU A 150 -10.46 -13.57 6.23
CA GLU A 150 -11.62 -13.29 5.37
C GLU A 150 -11.50 -11.90 4.70
N ASP A 151 -11.14 -10.88 5.48
CA ASP A 151 -10.96 -9.51 4.99
C ASP A 151 -9.80 -9.43 4.00
N LEU A 152 -8.68 -10.10 4.28
CA LEU A 152 -7.54 -10.14 3.35
C LEU A 152 -7.90 -10.82 2.02
N GLU A 153 -8.74 -11.85 2.05
CA GLU A 153 -9.24 -12.53 0.86
C GLU A 153 -10.19 -11.62 0.05
N ILE A 154 -11.01 -10.80 0.71
CA ILE A 154 -11.85 -9.80 0.04
C ILE A 154 -10.98 -8.77 -0.69
N LEU A 155 -9.95 -8.22 -0.03
CA LEU A 155 -9.00 -7.29 -0.67
C LEU A 155 -8.31 -7.93 -1.86
N LYS A 156 -7.90 -9.19 -1.72
CA LYS A 156 -7.22 -9.94 -2.77
C LYS A 156 -8.11 -10.14 -3.99
N GLU A 157 -9.34 -10.62 -3.79
CA GLU A 157 -10.28 -10.86 -4.89
C GLU A 157 -10.75 -9.54 -5.52
N PHE A 158 -10.81 -8.43 -4.77
CA PHE A 158 -11.05 -7.10 -5.33
C PHE A 158 -10.01 -6.74 -6.41
N PHE A 159 -8.71 -6.91 -6.12
CA PHE A 159 -7.65 -6.60 -7.10
C PHE A 159 -7.52 -7.61 -8.24
N ILE A 160 -7.97 -8.86 -8.05
CA ILE A 160 -8.03 -9.87 -9.10
C ILE A 160 -9.25 -9.63 -10.01
N SER A 161 -10.37 -9.17 -9.42
CA SER A 161 -11.63 -8.83 -10.10
C SER A 161 -12.10 -9.92 -11.06
N GLY A 162 -12.14 -11.18 -10.62
CA GLY A 162 -12.60 -12.31 -11.45
C GLY A 162 -11.72 -12.62 -12.67
N GLY A 163 -10.54 -12.00 -12.79
CA GLY A 163 -9.63 -12.13 -13.94
C GLY A 163 -9.50 -10.86 -14.78
N ASP A 164 -10.38 -9.87 -14.59
CA ASP A 164 -10.34 -8.59 -15.30
C ASP A 164 -9.38 -7.58 -14.65
N GLY A 165 -8.90 -7.87 -13.44
CA GLY A 165 -7.94 -7.08 -12.68
C GLY A 165 -6.49 -7.50 -12.91
N LEU A 166 -5.71 -7.57 -11.82
CA LEU A 166 -4.31 -7.99 -11.85
C LEU A 166 -4.15 -9.51 -11.97
N PRO A 167 -3.03 -10.00 -12.54
CA PRO A 167 -2.74 -11.43 -12.57
C PRO A 167 -2.67 -12.02 -11.16
N ARG A 168 -3.37 -13.14 -10.92
CA ARG A 168 -3.46 -13.80 -9.59
C ARG A 168 -2.10 -14.00 -8.92
N GLY A 169 -1.10 -14.46 -9.67
CA GLY A 169 0.25 -14.70 -9.13
C GLY A 169 0.95 -13.43 -8.64
N VAL A 170 0.69 -12.27 -9.25
CA VAL A 170 1.21 -10.99 -8.79
C VAL A 170 0.56 -10.61 -7.46
N VAL A 171 -0.75 -10.74 -7.36
CA VAL A 171 -1.49 -10.40 -6.14
C VAL A 171 -1.11 -11.30 -4.97
N GLU A 172 -1.07 -12.62 -5.17
CA GLU A 172 -0.69 -13.59 -4.13
C GLU A 172 0.71 -13.35 -3.57
N ASN A 173 1.67 -13.00 -4.44
CA ASN A 173 3.02 -12.69 -4.00
C ASN A 173 3.08 -11.43 -3.12
N GLN A 174 2.32 -10.39 -3.46
CA GLN A 174 2.27 -9.16 -2.66
C GLN A 174 1.56 -9.39 -1.31
N VAL A 175 0.50 -10.19 -1.30
CA VAL A 175 -0.30 -10.49 -0.10
C VAL A 175 0.47 -11.32 0.94
N ALA A 176 1.49 -12.08 0.54
CA ALA A 176 2.22 -13.01 1.40
C ALA A 176 2.70 -12.41 2.73
N ARG A 177 3.23 -11.16 2.71
CA ARG A 177 3.70 -10.48 3.93
C ARG A 177 2.55 -10.15 4.90
N VAL A 178 1.42 -9.67 4.38
CA VAL A 178 0.25 -9.34 5.19
C VAL A 178 -0.38 -10.62 5.75
N ARG A 179 -0.49 -11.66 4.93
CA ARG A 179 -1.01 -12.97 5.33
C ARG A 179 -0.18 -13.59 6.46
N LEU A 180 1.15 -13.39 6.45
CA LEU A 180 1.98 -13.79 7.57
C LEU A 180 1.58 -13.08 8.86
N VAL A 181 1.41 -11.75 8.83
CA VAL A 181 0.99 -10.97 10.00
C VAL A 181 -0.39 -11.41 10.50
N VAL A 182 -1.35 -11.64 9.61
CA VAL A 182 -2.68 -12.17 9.94
C VAL A 182 -2.58 -13.53 10.65
N LYS A 183 -1.74 -14.45 10.17
CA LYS A 183 -1.49 -15.73 10.85
C LYS A 183 -0.91 -15.56 12.25
N LEU A 184 0.05 -14.65 12.41
CA LEU A 184 0.66 -14.37 13.72
C LEU A 184 -0.35 -13.82 14.73
N HIS A 185 -1.34 -13.03 14.28
CA HIS A 185 -2.44 -12.58 15.14
C HIS A 185 -3.22 -13.74 15.74
N GLY A 186 -3.31 -14.90 15.06
CA GLY A 186 -4.00 -16.11 15.54
C GLY A 186 -3.19 -17.03 16.44
N LEU A 187 -1.87 -16.86 16.54
CA LEU A 187 -1.03 -17.73 17.38
C LEU A 187 -1.20 -17.44 18.87
N GLU A 188 -0.90 -18.43 19.71
CA GLU A 188 -0.88 -18.23 21.15
C GLU A 188 0.21 -17.22 21.55
N THR A 189 -0.05 -16.44 22.60
CA THR A 189 0.91 -15.43 23.09
C THR A 189 2.25 -16.06 23.47
N ARG A 190 2.23 -17.28 24.03
CA ARG A 190 3.43 -18.01 24.42
C ARG A 190 4.37 -18.27 23.25
N GLU A 191 3.82 -18.68 22.12
CA GLU A 191 4.59 -18.96 20.90
C GLU A 191 5.28 -17.69 20.38
N LEU A 192 4.54 -16.57 20.32
CA LEU A 192 5.08 -15.27 19.91
C LEU A 192 6.20 -14.80 20.87
N VAL A 193 6.01 -14.96 22.17
CA VAL A 193 6.98 -14.56 23.19
C VAL A 193 8.23 -15.45 23.16
N GLU A 194 8.08 -16.75 22.91
CA GLU A 194 9.20 -17.68 22.79
C GLU A 194 10.08 -17.30 21.60
N ASP A 195 9.51 -17.14 20.40
CA ASP A 195 10.27 -16.78 19.20
C ASP A 195 10.94 -15.41 19.32
N LEU A 196 10.26 -14.45 19.95
CA LEU A 196 10.82 -13.12 20.24
C LEU A 196 12.01 -13.18 21.20
N ARG A 197 11.97 -14.04 22.22
CA ARG A 197 13.09 -14.20 23.18
C ARG A 197 14.27 -14.94 22.58
N SER A 198 14.01 -16.01 21.84
CA SER A 198 15.05 -16.81 21.19
C SER A 198 15.65 -16.09 19.98
N SER A 199 14.95 -15.08 19.44
CA SER A 199 15.26 -14.47 18.15
C SER A 199 15.45 -15.53 17.05
N SER A 200 14.69 -16.63 17.14
CA SER A 200 14.89 -17.78 16.25
C SER A 200 14.34 -17.56 14.85
N GLY A 201 13.42 -16.59 14.68
CA GLY A 201 12.78 -16.30 13.39
C GLY A 201 11.96 -17.49 12.87
N LYS A 202 11.57 -18.42 13.74
CA LYS A 202 10.84 -19.64 13.36
C LYS A 202 9.47 -19.28 12.81
N LEU A 203 8.89 -18.19 13.29
CA LEU A 203 7.60 -17.70 12.84
C LEU A 203 7.70 -16.85 11.57
N GLY A 204 8.89 -16.68 10.99
CA GLY A 204 9.10 -15.97 9.73
C GLY A 204 8.97 -14.45 9.81
N ALA A 205 8.83 -13.88 11.01
CA ALA A 205 8.75 -12.44 11.25
C ALA A 205 9.91 -11.95 12.12
N ASP A 206 10.24 -10.66 11.98
CA ASP A 206 11.25 -10.04 12.81
C ASP A 206 10.72 -9.73 14.23
N ASN A 207 11.66 -9.48 15.14
CA ASN A 207 11.34 -9.15 16.54
C ASN A 207 10.46 -7.89 16.66
N GLN A 208 10.53 -6.95 15.71
CA GLN A 208 9.73 -5.73 15.72
C GLN A 208 8.27 -6.02 15.42
N THR A 209 8.00 -6.89 14.45
CA THR A 209 6.66 -7.33 14.07
C THR A 209 6.01 -8.08 15.22
N LEU A 210 6.72 -9.05 15.82
CA LEU A 210 6.21 -9.81 16.98
C LEU A 210 5.89 -8.88 18.16
N LEU A 211 6.77 -7.92 18.45
CA LEU A 211 6.55 -6.93 19.50
C LEU A 211 5.31 -6.08 19.24
N ARG A 212 5.13 -5.56 18.02
CA ARG A 212 3.98 -4.74 17.63
C ARG A 212 2.66 -5.51 17.77
N ILE A 213 2.63 -6.77 17.35
CA ILE A 213 1.46 -7.65 17.54
C ILE A 213 1.14 -7.81 19.03
N LEU A 214 2.15 -8.09 19.87
CA LEU A 214 1.97 -8.23 21.32
C LEU A 214 1.47 -6.93 21.97
N CYS A 215 1.88 -5.75 21.48
CA CYS A 215 1.44 -4.45 21.99
C CYS A 215 -0.04 -4.18 21.73
N HIS A 216 -0.60 -4.64 20.61
CA HIS A 216 -2.01 -4.43 20.25
C HIS A 216 -2.95 -5.59 20.65
N ARG A 217 -2.40 -6.65 21.26
CA ARG A 217 -3.17 -7.82 21.67
C ARG A 217 -3.88 -7.60 23.01
N ALA A 218 -5.20 -7.85 23.05
CA ALA A 218 -5.97 -7.91 24.31
C ALA A 218 -5.74 -9.22 25.06
N ASP A 219 -4.53 -9.36 25.61
CA ASP A 219 -4.16 -10.49 26.42
C ASP A 219 -3.32 -10.06 27.62
N SER A 220 -3.68 -10.57 28.79
CA SER A 220 -2.99 -10.26 30.04
C SER A 220 -1.54 -10.78 30.04
N GLU A 221 -1.28 -11.93 29.42
CA GLU A 221 0.06 -12.51 29.32
C GLU A 221 0.95 -11.63 28.43
N ALA A 222 0.44 -11.21 27.27
CA ALA A 222 1.13 -10.29 26.36
C ALA A 222 1.45 -8.95 27.06
N SER A 223 0.45 -8.36 27.74
CA SER A 223 0.63 -7.09 28.46
C SER A 223 1.68 -7.18 29.57
N GLN A 224 1.66 -8.26 30.36
CA GLN A 224 2.64 -8.49 31.42
C GLN A 224 4.05 -8.67 30.86
N PHE A 225 4.19 -9.44 29.78
CA PHE A 225 5.45 -9.65 29.11
C PHE A 225 6.05 -8.32 28.60
N VAL A 226 5.29 -7.54 27.82
CA VAL A 226 5.76 -6.27 27.25
C VAL A 226 6.13 -5.28 28.35
N LYS A 227 5.30 -5.13 29.38
CA LYS A 227 5.59 -4.23 30.52
C LYS A 227 6.87 -4.62 31.25
N LYS A 228 7.10 -5.93 31.47
CA LYS A 228 8.30 -6.43 32.15
C LYS A 228 9.55 -6.25 31.28
N GLN A 229 9.47 -6.61 30.00
CA GLN A 229 10.61 -6.57 29.08
C GLN A 229 11.10 -5.15 28.84
N TYR A 230 10.18 -4.19 28.71
CA TYR A 230 10.49 -2.79 28.37
C TYR A 230 10.40 -1.82 29.56
N LYS A 231 10.21 -2.34 30.79
CA LYS A 231 10.13 -1.55 32.03
C LYS A 231 9.09 -0.41 31.95
N ILE A 232 7.96 -0.67 31.30
CA ILE A 232 6.89 0.32 31.15
C ILE A 232 6.20 0.47 32.52
N PRO A 233 6.09 1.71 33.05
CA PRO A 233 5.40 1.93 34.32
C PRO A 233 3.94 1.48 34.23
N LYS A 234 3.39 1.03 35.36
CA LYS A 234 1.96 0.71 35.43
C LYS A 234 1.19 2.01 35.15
N SER A 235 0.18 1.95 34.26
CA SER A 235 -0.72 3.08 34.06
C SER A 235 -1.32 3.50 35.40
N SER A 236 -1.13 4.76 35.77
CA SER A 236 -1.86 5.38 36.87
C SER A 236 -3.33 5.46 36.47
N ALA A 237 -4.19 4.79 37.24
CA ALA A 237 -5.63 4.82 37.08
C ALA A 237 -6.19 6.22 37.39
#